data_AF-A0A914FLS5-F1
#
_entry.id   AF-A0A914FLS5-F1
#
_cell.length_a   1.000
_cell.length_b   1.000
_cell.length_c   1.000
_cell.angle_alpha   90.00
_cell.angle_beta   90.00
_cell.angle_gamma   90.00
#
_symmetry.space_group_name_H-M   'P 1'
#
loop_
_entity.id
_entity.type
_entity.pdbx_description
1 polymer ?
#
loop_
_entity_poly.entity_id
_entity_poly.type
_entity_poly.pdbx_seq_one_letter_code
_entity_poly.pdbx_strand_id
1 'polypeptide(L)'
;MSLKYGWAKRPMLNRIVNLNPKVPISFLFGARSWVSSSSGYKVKEQRPQSYVDVNIISNSGHHVYADNQEEFNSVMRKICKNVENNQDL
;
A
#
# COMPACT_ATOMS: atom_id res chain seq x y z
N MET A 1 -20.86 -24.14 -4.16
CA MET A 1 -20.26 -23.68 -5.42
C MET A 1 -18.99 -22.92 -5.08
N SER A 2 -17.81 -23.53 -5.25
CA SER A 2 -16.54 -22.83 -4.97
C SER A 2 -16.21 -21.94 -6.16
N LEU A 3 -16.30 -20.63 -6.00
CA LEU A 3 -15.70 -19.69 -6.94
C LEU A 3 -14.20 -20.00 -6.99
N LYS A 4 -13.69 -20.41 -8.16
CA LYS A 4 -12.25 -20.55 -8.36
C LYS A 4 -11.64 -19.16 -8.20
N TYR A 5 -11.01 -18.90 -7.06
CA TYR A 5 -10.27 -17.66 -6.84
C TYR A 5 -9.27 -17.48 -7.98
N GLY A 6 -9.43 -16.41 -8.75
CA GLY A 6 -8.53 -16.07 -9.84
C GLY A 6 -7.25 -15.46 -9.28
N TRP A 7 -6.12 -16.14 -9.47
CA TRP A 7 -4.82 -15.57 -9.13
C TRP A 7 -4.32 -14.66 -10.25
N ALA A 8 -3.59 -13.61 -9.87
CA ALA A 8 -2.93 -12.77 -10.84
C ALA A 8 -1.95 -13.60 -11.68
N LYS A 9 -2.13 -13.64 -13.01
CA LYS A 9 -1.23 -14.35 -13.95
C LYS A 9 0.22 -13.88 -13.85
N ARG A 10 0.44 -12.60 -13.51
CA ARG A 10 1.76 -11.97 -13.33
C ARG A 10 1.73 -11.06 -12.09
N PRO A 11 1.87 -11.63 -10.87
CA PRO A 11 1.78 -10.88 -9.62
C PRO A 11 2.79 -9.73 -9.56
N MET A 12 2.37 -8.56 -9.10
CA MET A 12 3.27 -7.39 -8.97
C MET A 12 4.41 -7.65 -7.99
N LEU A 13 4.14 -8.38 -6.90
CA LEU A 13 5.11 -8.71 -5.86
C LEU A 13 6.40 -9.31 -6.43
N ASN A 14 6.30 -10.18 -7.43
CA ASN A 14 7.46 -10.86 -8.02
C ASN A 14 8.33 -9.95 -8.90
N ARG A 15 7.83 -8.77 -9.28
CA ARG A 15 8.51 -7.84 -10.20
C ARG A 15 8.71 -6.45 -9.62
N ILE A 16 8.26 -6.21 -8.39
CA ILE A 16 8.32 -4.90 -7.72
C ILE A 16 9.76 -4.45 -7.45
N VAL A 17 10.69 -5.40 -7.31
CA VAL A 17 12.13 -5.17 -7.16
C VAL A 17 12.77 -4.53 -8.40
N ASN A 18 12.16 -4.71 -9.58
CA ASN A 18 12.65 -4.14 -10.83
C ASN A 18 12.23 -2.67 -11.03
N LEU A 19 11.32 -2.15 -10.20
CA LEU A 19 10.97 -0.74 -10.20
C LEU A 19 12.17 0.06 -9.69
N ASN A 20 12.47 1.21 -10.31
CA ASN A 20 13.58 2.07 -9.91
C ASN A 20 13.54 2.35 -8.38
N PRO A 21 14.65 2.17 -7.64
CA PRO A 21 14.69 2.42 -6.19
C PRO A 21 14.29 3.84 -5.78
N LYS A 22 14.46 4.83 -6.66
CA LYS A 22 14.07 6.23 -6.44
C LYS A 22 12.55 6.47 -6.51
N VAL A 23 11.75 5.45 -6.83
CA VAL A 23 10.30 5.57 -6.84
C VAL A 23 9.78 5.14 -5.46
N PRO A 24 9.32 6.09 -4.61
CA PRO A 24 8.72 5.79 -3.33
C PRO A 24 7.37 5.09 -3.48
N ILE A 25 7.01 4.24 -2.52
CA ILE A 25 5.73 3.54 -2.50
C ILE A 25 5.06 3.69 -1.14
N SER A 26 3.82 4.15 -1.12
CA SER A 26 2.98 4.16 0.07
C SER A 26 1.76 3.25 -0.14
N PHE A 27 1.63 2.22 0.68
CA PHE A 27 0.46 1.34 0.70
C PHE A 27 -0.55 1.83 1.72
N LEU A 28 -1.83 1.81 1.36
CA LEU A 28 -2.96 2.09 2.26
C LEU A 28 -3.87 0.86 2.29
N PHE A 29 -4.04 0.26 3.47
CA PHE A 29 -4.93 -0.88 3.69
C PHE A 29 -5.99 -0.53 4.72
N GLY A 30 -7.20 -1.08 4.59
CA GLY A 30 -8.19 -1.01 5.67
C GLY A 30 -8.01 -2.15 6.66
N ALA A 31 -8.13 -1.86 7.95
CA ALA A 31 -7.94 -2.82 9.03
C ALA A 31 -8.91 -4.03 8.98
N ARG A 32 -10.06 -3.89 8.32
CA ARG A 32 -11.10 -4.92 8.18
C ARG A 32 -11.21 -5.46 6.76
N SER A 33 -10.20 -5.22 5.92
CA SER A 33 -10.19 -5.72 4.55
C SER A 33 -9.92 -7.23 4.49
N TRP A 34 -10.53 -7.89 3.51
CA TRP A 34 -10.17 -9.27 3.12
C TRP A 34 -8.82 -9.32 2.39
N VAL A 35 -8.31 -8.18 1.90
CA VAL A 35 -6.99 -8.05 1.30
C VAL A 35 -5.96 -7.78 2.39
N SER A 36 -5.02 -8.70 2.55
CA SER A 36 -4.00 -8.63 3.61
C SER A 36 -2.92 -7.58 3.33
N SER A 37 -2.60 -6.80 4.35
CA SER A 37 -1.47 -5.85 4.37
C SER A 37 -0.09 -6.51 4.31
N SER A 38 0.00 -7.83 4.55
CA SER A 38 1.24 -8.62 4.48
C SER A 38 2.01 -8.42 3.16
N SER A 39 1.28 -8.23 2.05
CA SER A 39 1.87 -7.93 0.75
C SER A 39 2.67 -6.62 0.74
N GLY A 40 2.17 -5.56 1.38
CA GLY A 40 2.86 -4.27 1.49
C GLY A 40 4.13 -4.37 2.34
N TYR A 41 4.08 -5.10 3.45
CA TYR A 41 5.26 -5.37 4.28
C TYR A 41 6.31 -6.19 3.52
N LYS A 42 5.89 -7.19 2.74
CA LYS A 42 6.81 -7.96 1.91
C LYS A 42 7.46 -7.10 0.82
N VAL A 43 6.74 -6.13 0.25
CA VAL A 43 7.35 -5.15 -0.67
C VAL A 43 8.38 -4.28 0.06
N LYS A 44 8.09 -3.84 1.29
CA LYS A 44 9.02 -3.06 2.12
C LYS A 44 10.32 -3.84 2.39
N GLU A 45 10.22 -5.12 2.71
CA GLU A 45 11.38 -6.00 2.88
C GLU A 45 12.16 -6.21 1.57
N GLN A 46 11.45 -6.37 0.44
CA GLN A 46 12.06 -6.62 -0.87
C GLN A 46 12.71 -5.38 -1.50
N ARG A 47 12.40 -4.17 -1.01
CA ARG A 47 12.95 -2.90 -1.52
C ARG A 47 13.72 -2.13 -0.42
N PRO A 48 14.79 -2.70 0.16
CA PRO A 48 15.48 -2.09 1.30
C PRO A 48 16.23 -0.78 0.96
N GLN A 49 16.43 -0.49 -0.32
CA GLN A 49 17.10 0.72 -0.83
C GLN A 49 16.10 1.75 -1.39
N SER A 50 14.83 1.64 -1.04
CA SER A 50 13.75 2.50 -1.53
C SER A 50 12.78 2.80 -0.39
N TYR A 51 12.19 3.99 -0.41
CA TYR A 51 11.14 4.32 0.55
C TYR A 51 9.89 3.46 0.30
N VAL A 52 9.51 2.69 1.31
CA VAL A 52 8.22 1.98 1.33
C VAL A 52 7.54 2.17 2.68
N ASP A 53 6.34 2.73 2.65
CA ASP A 53 5.49 2.91 3.82
C ASP A 53 4.19 2.10 3.71
N VAL A 54 3.69 1.65 4.87
CA VAL A 54 2.48 0.83 4.97
C VAL A 54 1.57 1.45 6.02
N ASN A 55 0.47 2.03 5.57
CA ASN A 55 -0.52 2.70 6.39
C ASN A 55 -1.77 1.82 6.52
N ILE A 56 -2.19 1.60 7.77
CA ILE A 56 -3.42 0.87 8.08
C ILE A 56 -4.47 1.88 8.54
N ILE A 57 -5.57 1.98 7.80
CA ILE A 57 -6.70 2.86 8.10
C ILE A 57 -7.67 2.09 8.99
N SER A 58 -7.90 2.63 10.18
CA SER A 58 -8.79 2.04 11.18
C SER A 58 -10.25 2.11 10.71
N ASN A 59 -11.05 1.14 11.16
CA ASN A 59 -12.48 1.07 10.84
C ASN A 59 -12.84 1.03 9.35
N SER A 60 -11.89 0.67 8.46
CA SER A 60 -12.12 0.56 7.01
C SER A 60 -11.95 -0.87 6.48
N GLY A 61 -12.73 -1.20 5.45
CA GLY A 61 -12.65 -2.42 4.66
C GLY A 61 -11.73 -2.26 3.45
N HIS A 62 -12.15 -2.76 2.28
CA HIS A 62 -11.33 -2.72 1.07
C HIS A 62 -11.29 -1.34 0.41
N HIS A 63 -12.41 -0.63 0.40
CA HIS A 63 -12.53 0.69 -0.21
C HIS A 63 -12.31 1.77 0.85
N VAL A 64 -11.07 1.90 1.33
CA VAL A 64 -10.71 2.79 2.44
C VAL A 64 -11.18 4.24 2.26
N TYR A 65 -11.16 4.73 1.03
CA TYR A 65 -11.61 6.09 0.67
C TYR A 65 -13.13 6.28 0.85
N ALA A 66 -13.91 5.21 0.77
CA ALA A 66 -15.37 5.24 0.95
C ALA A 66 -15.77 4.90 2.40
N ASP A 67 -15.07 3.96 3.03
CA ASP A 67 -15.41 3.49 4.38
C ASP A 67 -15.02 4.51 5.48
N ASN A 68 -13.90 5.21 5.32
CA ASN A 68 -13.44 6.24 6.27
C ASN A 68 -12.69 7.35 5.53
N GLN A 69 -13.45 8.19 4.83
CA GLN A 69 -12.90 9.28 4.02
C GLN A 69 -12.02 10.25 4.83
N GLU A 70 -12.34 10.47 6.12
CA GLU A 70 -11.64 11.44 6.96
C GLU A 70 -10.21 10.98 7.27
N GLU A 71 -10.07 9.74 7.74
CA GLU A 71 -8.77 9.14 8.04
C GLU A 71 -7.96 8.93 6.75
N PHE A 72 -8.60 8.44 5.69
CA PHE A 72 -7.96 8.33 4.37
C PHE A 72 -7.39 9.67 3.90
N ASN A 73 -8.20 10.74 3.93
CA ASN A 73 -7.76 12.07 3.50
C ASN A 73 -6.65 12.63 4.40
N SER A 74 -6.67 12.32 5.71
CA SER A 74 -5.61 12.70 6.64
C SER A 74 -4.28 12.04 6.28
N VAL A 75 -4.30 10.72 6.03
CA VAL A 75 -3.12 9.95 5.60
C VAL A 75 -2.61 10.46 4.25
N MET A 76 -3.49 10.71 3.27
CA MET A 76 -3.10 11.25 1.97
C MET A 76 -2.42 12.62 2.09
N ARG A 77 -2.95 13.54 2.91
CA ARG A 77 -2.31 14.84 3.16
C ARG A 77 -0.93 14.68 3.79
N LYS A 78 -0.76 13.73 4.71
CA LYS A 78 0.55 13.42 5.31
C LYS A 78 1.53 12.92 4.25
N ILE A 79 1.09 12.01 3.38
CA ILE A 79 1.93 11.50 2.28
C ILE A 79 2.34 12.64 1.34
N CYS A 80 1.40 13.49 0.91
CA CYS A 80 1.72 14.62 0.04
C CYS A 80 2.75 15.57 0.69
N LYS A 81 2.59 15.89 1.98
CA LYS A 81 3.57 16.70 2.71
C LYS A 81 4.94 16.05 2.78
N ASN A 82 5.01 14.72 2.93
CA ASN A 82 6.29 14.01 2.93
C ASN A 82 6.99 14.13 1.56
N VAL A 83 6.23 13.99 0.47
CA VAL A 83 6.74 14.17 -0.91
C VAL A 83 7.25 15.59 -1.13
N GLU A 84 6.46 16.60 -0.73
CA GLU A 84 6.85 18.02 -0.84
C GLU A 84 8.15 18.32 -0.07
N ASN A 85 8.32 17.68 1.09
CA ASN A 85 9.50 17.82 1.93
C ASN A 85 10.65 16.87 1.57
N ASN A 86 10.53 16.07 0.49
CA ASN A 86 11.50 15.06 0.08
C ASN A 86 11.86 14.06 1.19
N GLN A 87 10.91 13.73 2.07
CA GLN A 87 11.07 12.77 3.17
C GLN A 87 10.86 11.31 2.72
N ASP A 88 10.58 11.11 1.43
CA ASP A 88 10.34 9.85 0.76
C ASP A 88 11.44 9.48 -0.25
N LEU A 89 12.56 10.24 -0.29
CA LEU A 89 13.72 9.99 -1.14
C LEU A 89 14.86 9.25 -0.44
#